data_AF-A0A533RIH9-F1
#
_entry.id   AF-A0A533RIH9-F1
#
_cell.length_a   1.000
_cell.length_b   1.000
_cell.length_c   1.000
_cell.angle_alpha   90.00
_cell.angle_beta   90.00
_cell.angle_gamma   90.00
#
_symmetry.space_group_name_H-M   'P 1'
#
loop_
_entity.id
_entity.type
_entity.pdbx_description
1 polymer ?
#
loop_
_entity_poly.entity_id
_entity_poly.type
_entity_poly.pdbx_seq_one_letter_code
_entity_poly.pdbx_strand_id
1 'polypeptide(L)'
;MLRLCLLLAALLTGAAGALAAPPVPAARGYVNDYAGLLSPETRAQVERFLADFRRSDSTQIAVLTVPSLEGEDLEGYAIRVAQGWGIGEKGRDNGALLLVAKEE
;
A
#
# COMPACT_ATOMS: atom_id res chain seq x y z
N MET A 1 27.24 38.04 21.91
CA MET A 1 27.46 36.58 21.93
C MET A 1 26.14 35.80 22.12
N LEU A 2 25.26 36.17 23.06
CA LEU A 2 23.96 35.51 23.27
C LEU A 2 23.02 35.52 22.05
N ARG A 3 23.01 36.62 21.29
CA ARG A 3 22.22 36.74 20.05
C ARG A 3 22.66 35.80 18.92
N LEU A 4 23.96 35.44 18.89
CA LEU A 4 24.50 34.52 17.89
C LEU A 4 24.14 33.06 18.23
N CYS A 5 24.08 32.72 19.52
CA CYS A 5 23.64 31.39 19.98
C CYS A 5 22.14 31.15 19.69
N LEU A 6 21.29 32.18 19.82
CA LEU A 6 19.85 32.09 19.51
C LEU A 6 19.57 31.90 18.02
N LEU A 7 20.38 32.51 17.14
CA LEU A 7 20.28 32.32 15.70
C LEU A 7 20.74 30.93 15.26
N LEU A 8 21.77 30.37 15.92
CA LEU A 8 22.27 29.02 15.64
C LEU A 8 21.28 27.93 16.10
N ALA A 9 20.59 28.15 17.23
CA ALA A 9 19.55 27.24 17.72
C ALA A 9 18.30 27.20 16.82
N ALA A 10 17.96 28.32 16.18
CA ALA A 10 16.84 28.41 15.23
C ALA A 10 17.14 27.77 13.86
N LEU A 11 18.42 27.63 13.48
CA LEU A 11 18.82 26.89 12.27
C LEU A 11 18.91 25.37 12.49
N LEU A 12 19.00 24.92 13.74
CA LEU A 12 19.10 23.50 14.10
C LEU A 12 17.74 22.80 14.25
N THR A 13 16.63 23.53 14.26
CA THR A 13 15.29 22.97 14.02
C THR A 13 15.08 22.76 12.51
N GLY A 14 16.06 22.10 11.89
CA GLY A 14 15.93 21.59 10.53
C GLY A 14 14.65 20.78 10.48
N ALA A 15 13.73 21.22 9.62
CA ALA A 15 12.56 20.46 9.26
C ALA A 15 13.04 19.08 8.79
N ALA A 16 12.95 18.09 9.66
CA ALA A 16 12.81 16.72 9.23
C ALA A 16 11.50 16.71 8.46
N GLY A 17 11.57 16.97 7.15
CA GLY A 17 10.46 16.78 6.26
C GLY A 17 10.07 15.32 6.42
N ALA A 18 8.97 15.05 7.12
CA ALA A 18 8.35 13.76 7.06
C ALA A 18 8.09 13.53 5.56
N LEU A 19 8.77 12.54 4.97
CA LEU A 19 8.40 12.10 3.63
C LEU A 19 6.91 11.79 3.71
N ALA A 20 6.12 12.50 2.91
CA ALA A 20 4.69 12.26 2.89
C ALA A 20 4.50 10.82 2.45
N ALA A 21 3.86 10.01 3.30
CA ALA A 21 3.67 8.61 2.98
C ALA A 21 2.84 8.49 1.69
N PRO A 22 3.19 7.55 0.77
CA PRO A 22 2.46 7.38 -0.47
C PRO A 22 0.96 7.17 -0.19
N PRO A 23 0.08 7.74 -1.02
CA PRO A 23 -1.34 7.55 -0.85
C PRO A 23 -1.72 6.08 -1.05
N VAL A 24 -2.75 5.62 -0.33
CA VAL A 24 -3.37 4.32 -0.62
C VAL A 24 -4.20 4.48 -1.90
N PRO A 25 -3.90 3.75 -2.99
CA PRO A 25 -4.65 3.88 -4.23
C PRO A 25 -6.08 3.31 -4.08
N ALA A 26 -7.01 3.78 -4.90
CA ALA A 26 -8.40 3.33 -4.83
C ALA A 26 -8.58 1.92 -5.43
N ALA A 27 -9.08 0.96 -4.64
CA ALA A 27 -9.39 -0.39 -5.12
C ALA A 27 -10.39 -0.36 -6.31
N ARG A 28 -10.10 -1.16 -7.35
CA ARG A 28 -10.94 -1.33 -8.56
C ARG A 28 -11.49 -2.74 -8.71
N GLY A 29 -10.97 -3.70 -7.95
CA GLY A 29 -11.28 -5.12 -8.02
C GLY A 29 -10.32 -5.92 -7.14
N TYR A 30 -10.23 -7.23 -7.36
CA TYR A 30 -9.24 -8.06 -6.66
C TYR A 30 -7.82 -7.78 -7.16
N VAL A 31 -7.62 -7.43 -8.42
CA VAL A 31 -6.30 -7.12 -8.99
C VAL A 31 -6.16 -5.64 -9.31
N ASN A 32 -5.20 -4.99 -8.65
CA ASN A 32 -4.93 -3.56 -8.71
C ASN A 32 -3.47 -3.34 -9.14
N ASP A 33 -3.22 -3.44 -10.44
CA ASP A 33 -1.87 -3.31 -11.02
C ASP A 33 -1.59 -1.85 -11.40
N TYR A 34 -0.93 -1.08 -10.52
CA TYR A 34 -0.49 0.31 -10.79
C TYR A 34 0.95 0.39 -11.29
N ALA A 35 1.73 -0.68 -11.12
CA ALA A 35 3.11 -0.76 -11.60
C ALA A 35 3.22 -1.27 -13.05
N GLY A 36 2.12 -1.75 -13.63
CA GLY A 36 2.09 -2.29 -15.00
C GLY A 36 2.86 -3.60 -15.13
N LEU A 37 2.84 -4.45 -14.08
CA LEU A 37 3.56 -5.71 -14.04
C LEU A 37 2.80 -6.86 -14.70
N LEU A 38 1.47 -6.73 -14.85
CA LEU A 38 0.62 -7.82 -15.34
C LEU A 38 0.11 -7.52 -16.73
N SER A 39 0.18 -8.53 -17.62
CA SER A 39 -0.51 -8.44 -18.90
C SER A 39 -2.04 -8.39 -18.69
N PRO A 40 -2.82 -7.81 -19.62
CA PRO A 40 -4.28 -7.81 -19.53
C PRO A 40 -4.88 -9.20 -19.34
N GLU A 41 -4.33 -10.21 -20.02
CA GLU A 41 -4.77 -11.61 -19.94
C GLU A 41 -4.50 -12.18 -18.55
N THR A 42 -3.30 -11.95 -18.01
CA THR A 42 -2.89 -12.39 -16.68
C THR A 42 -3.77 -11.74 -15.62
N ARG A 43 -3.98 -10.42 -15.70
CA ARG A 43 -4.87 -9.68 -14.80
C ARG A 43 -6.27 -10.29 -14.79
N ALA A 44 -6.85 -10.54 -15.97
CA ALA A 44 -8.18 -11.10 -16.08
C ALA A 44 -8.25 -12.54 -15.55
N GLN A 45 -7.20 -13.35 -15.71
CA GLN A 45 -7.12 -14.70 -15.17
C GLN A 45 -7.08 -14.68 -13.64
N VAL A 46 -6.22 -13.86 -13.04
CA VAL A 46 -6.10 -13.73 -11.59
C VAL A 46 -7.39 -13.16 -10.98
N GLU A 47 -8.00 -12.15 -11.60
CA GLU A 47 -9.27 -11.58 -11.16
C GLU A 47 -10.37 -12.65 -11.08
N ARG A 48 -10.51 -13.48 -12.13
CA ARG A 48 -11.47 -14.59 -12.14
C ARG A 48 -11.15 -15.61 -11.06
N PHE A 49 -9.89 -16.03 -10.95
CA PHE A 49 -9.48 -16.99 -9.92
C PHE A 49 -9.82 -16.50 -8.50
N LEU A 50 -9.52 -15.25 -8.18
CA LEU A 50 -9.78 -14.68 -6.86
C LEU A 50 -11.28 -14.50 -6.60
N ALA A 51 -12.05 -14.12 -7.61
CA ALA A 51 -13.51 -14.07 -7.53
C ALA A 51 -14.11 -15.45 -7.26
N ASP A 52 -13.58 -16.49 -7.91
CA ASP A 52 -14.04 -17.88 -7.75
C ASP A 52 -13.65 -18.43 -6.36
N PHE A 53 -12.43 -18.14 -5.92
CA PHE A 53 -11.91 -18.53 -4.62
C PHE A 53 -12.78 -17.96 -3.49
N ARG A 54 -13.12 -16.66 -3.57
CA ARG A 54 -14.06 -16.03 -2.63
C ARG A 54 -15.42 -16.73 -2.62
N ARG A 55 -15.96 -17.13 -3.77
CA ARG A 55 -17.26 -17.83 -3.82
C ARG A 55 -17.18 -19.22 -3.19
N SER A 56 -16.04 -19.90 -3.32
CA SER A 56 -15.87 -21.26 -2.79
C SER A 56 -15.57 -21.32 -1.29
N ASP A 57 -14.79 -20.36 -0.77
CA ASP A 57 -14.18 -20.45 0.56
C ASP A 57 -14.47 -19.21 1.44
N SER A 58 -15.18 -18.21 0.89
CA SER A 58 -15.37 -16.88 1.48
C SER A 58 -14.09 -16.04 1.66
N THR A 59 -12.90 -16.62 1.50
CA THR A 59 -11.63 -15.89 1.62
C THR A 59 -11.51 -14.81 0.55
N GLN A 60 -11.13 -13.60 0.96
CA GLN A 60 -10.93 -12.45 0.09
C GLN A 60 -9.44 -12.15 -0.01
N ILE A 61 -8.89 -12.28 -1.21
CA ILE A 61 -7.51 -11.93 -1.50
C ILE A 61 -7.52 -10.77 -2.49
N ALA A 62 -6.78 -9.70 -2.17
CA ALA A 62 -6.49 -8.63 -3.12
C ALA A 62 -5.02 -8.68 -3.54
N VAL A 63 -4.74 -8.25 -4.76
CA VAL A 63 -3.41 -8.09 -5.33
C VAL A 63 -3.23 -6.60 -5.62
N LEU A 64 -2.14 -6.04 -5.10
CA LEU A 64 -1.70 -4.67 -5.38
C LEU A 64 -0.28 -4.71 -5.92
N THR A 65 -0.05 -4.03 -7.03
CA THR A 65 1.30 -3.66 -7.45
C THR A 65 1.44 -2.15 -7.47
N VAL A 66 2.55 -1.62 -6.96
CA VAL A 66 2.87 -0.19 -6.96
C VAL A 66 4.27 0.04 -7.52
N PRO A 67 4.52 1.18 -8.20
CA PRO A 67 5.86 1.49 -8.70
C PRO A 67 6.89 1.55 -7.57
N SER A 68 6.56 2.24 -6.47
CA SER A 68 7.41 2.36 -5.29
C SER A 68 6.57 2.61 -4.03
N LEU A 69 7.16 2.34 -2.86
CA LEU A 69 6.72 2.72 -1.52
C LEU A 69 7.20 4.11 -1.10
N GLU A 70 7.97 4.80 -1.94
CA GLU A 70 8.49 6.16 -1.68
C GLU A 70 9.22 6.27 -0.32
N GLY A 71 9.92 5.20 0.09
CA GLY A 71 10.65 5.13 1.36
C GLY A 71 9.83 4.74 2.59
N GLU A 72 8.52 4.48 2.44
CA GLU A 72 7.72 3.82 3.49
C GLU A 72 8.09 2.32 3.59
N ASP A 73 7.97 1.75 4.79
CA ASP A 73 8.20 0.33 4.99
C ASP A 73 7.05 -0.52 4.39
N LEU A 74 7.41 -1.69 3.86
CA LEU A 74 6.48 -2.57 3.15
C LEU A 74 5.30 -3.02 4.03
N GLU A 75 5.56 -3.35 5.29
CA GLU A 75 4.55 -3.88 6.21
C GLU A 75 3.52 -2.80 6.59
N GLY A 76 3.99 -1.61 6.98
CA GLY A 76 3.17 -0.46 7.32
C GLY A 76 2.29 -0.01 6.15
N TYR A 77 2.86 0.05 4.95
CA TYR A 77 2.09 0.35 3.75
C TYR A 77 1.04 -0.73 3.46
N ALA A 78 1.40 -2.01 3.54
CA ALA A 78 0.48 -3.12 3.31
C ALA A 78 -0.68 -3.12 4.31
N ILE A 79 -0.43 -2.84 5.59
CA ILE A 79 -1.47 -2.73 6.62
C ILE A 79 -2.42 -1.57 6.30
N ARG A 80 -1.90 -0.39 5.93
CA ARG A 80 -2.73 0.75 5.55
C ARG A 80 -3.61 0.46 4.35
N VAL A 81 -3.08 -0.23 3.33
CA VAL A 81 -3.85 -0.66 2.16
C VAL A 81 -4.95 -1.63 2.59
N ALA A 82 -4.62 -2.69 3.33
CA ALA A 82 -5.59 -3.70 3.75
C ALA A 82 -6.74 -3.11 4.58
N GLN A 83 -6.42 -2.19 5.50
CA GLN A 83 -7.40 -1.47 6.31
C GLN A 83 -8.22 -0.49 5.46
N GLY A 84 -7.57 0.31 4.62
CA GLY A 84 -8.24 1.30 3.77
C GLY A 84 -9.19 0.68 2.75
N TRP A 85 -8.89 -0.53 2.28
CA TRP A 85 -9.75 -1.29 1.38
C TRP A 85 -10.78 -2.15 2.10
N GLY A 86 -10.62 -2.38 3.40
CA GLY A 86 -11.48 -3.26 4.17
C GLY A 86 -11.46 -4.69 3.64
N ILE A 87 -10.27 -5.24 3.35
CA ILE A 87 -10.12 -6.59 2.81
C ILE A 87 -10.63 -7.62 3.84
N GLY A 88 -11.53 -8.50 3.40
CA GLY A 88 -12.16 -9.50 4.26
C GLY A 88 -13.61 -9.14 4.60
N GLU A 89 -14.28 -10.04 5.31
CA GLU A 89 -15.65 -9.82 5.77
C GLU A 89 -15.68 -9.40 7.23
N LYS A 90 -16.60 -8.50 7.59
CA LYS A 90 -16.72 -8.03 8.98
C LYS A 90 -16.93 -9.21 9.93
N GLY A 91 -16.06 -9.32 10.93
CA GLY A 91 -16.11 -10.39 11.93
C GLY A 91 -15.55 -11.73 11.44
N ARG A 92 -14.90 -11.77 10.27
CA ARG A 92 -14.21 -12.93 9.72
C ARG A 92 -12.76 -12.56 9.44
N ASP A 93 -11.84 -13.39 9.91
CA ASP A 93 -10.40 -13.24 9.68
C ASP A 93 -10.00 -13.95 8.38
N ASN A 94 -10.58 -13.50 7.26
CA ASN A 94 -10.50 -14.17 5.97
C ASN A 94 -10.05 -13.23 4.84
N GLY A 95 -9.32 -12.18 5.18
CA GLY A 95 -8.75 -11.22 4.25
C GLY A 95 -7.24 -11.44 4.07
N ALA A 96 -6.74 -11.29 2.86
CA ALA A 96 -5.30 -11.26 2.57
C ALA A 96 -4.95 -10.25 1.47
N LEU A 97 -3.76 -9.67 1.56
CA LEU A 97 -3.20 -8.77 0.55
C LEU A 97 -1.88 -9.35 0.05
N LEU A 98 -1.77 -9.53 -1.27
CA LEU A 98 -0.50 -9.72 -1.96
C LEU A 98 -0.06 -8.35 -2.50
N LEU A 99 1.00 -7.79 -1.92
CA LEU A 99 1.57 -6.53 -2.34
C LEU A 99 2.92 -6.76 -3.02
N VAL A 100 3.12 -6.13 -4.19
CA VAL A 100 4.41 -6.06 -4.87
C VAL A 100 4.77 -4.60 -5.11
N ALA A 101 5.92 -4.18 -4.61
CA ALA A 101 6.48 -2.87 -4.87
C ALA A 101 7.66 -3.07 -5.84
N LYS A 102 7.65 -2.39 -6.99
CA LYS A 102 8.48 -2.71 -8.14
C LYS A 102 9.94 -2.25 -7.97
N GLU A 103 10.16 -1.17 -7.24
CA GLU A 103 11.44 -0.47 -7.15
C GLU A 103 12.18 -0.72 -5.82
N GLU A 104 11.60 -1.57 -4.98
CA GLU A 104 12.09 -2.00 -3.66
C GLU A 104 12.92 -3.28 -3.73
#